data_AF-M2ZKS3-F1
#
_entry.id   AF-M2ZKS3-F1
#
_cell.length_a   1.000
_cell.length_b   1.000
_cell.length_c   1.000
_cell.angle_alpha   90.00
_cell.angle_beta   90.00
_cell.angle_gamma   90.00
#
_symmetry.space_group_name_H-M   'P 1'
#
loop_
_entity.id
_entity.type
_entity.pdbx_description
1 polymer ?
#
loop_
_entity_poly.entity_id
_entity_poly.type
_entity_poly.pdbx_seq_one_letter_code
_entity_poly.pdbx_strand_id
1 'polypeptide(L)' 'DGGGIRGYASLLIIRALMDKIAKLESQPDGKYRPHHYFDYFVGTSTGGLSAIMLGRLQMTVDDALALYDIIGTKVF' A
#
# COMPACT_ATOMS: atom_id res chain seq x y z
N ASP A 1 7.60 -8.40 -3.56
CA ASP A 1 8.98 -7.91 -3.34
C ASP A 1 9.84 -7.93 -4.59
N GLY A 2 10.74 -6.94 -4.68
CA GLY A 2 11.90 -6.90 -5.59
C GLY A 2 11.93 -5.84 -6.70
N GLY A 3 11.68 -4.56 -6.45
CA GLY A 3 12.15 -3.48 -7.35
C GLY A 3 11.17 -2.98 -8.41
N GLY A 4 11.12 -1.65 -8.55
CA GLY A 4 10.36 -0.91 -9.56
C GLY A 4 8.91 -1.36 -9.66
N ILE A 5 8.51 -1.82 -10.85
CA ILE A 5 7.15 -2.27 -11.17
C ILE A 5 6.62 -3.41 -10.27
N ARG A 6 7.51 -4.26 -9.72
CA ARG A 6 7.12 -5.35 -8.81
C ARG A 6 6.65 -4.84 -7.44
N GLY A 7 7.15 -3.68 -7.00
CA GLY A 7 6.65 -3.01 -5.79
C GLY A 7 5.26 -2.41 -6.01
N TYR A 8 5.02 -1.83 -7.20
CA TYR A 8 3.70 -1.34 -7.60
C TYR A 8 2.66 -2.47 -7.65
N ALA A 9 3.02 -3.61 -8.25
CA ALA A 9 2.16 -4.79 -8.26
C ALA A 9 1.81 -5.28 -6.84
N SER A 10 2.74 -5.17 -5.89
CA SER A 10 2.47 -5.54 -4.49
C SER A 10 1.45 -4.60 -3.84
N LEU A 11 1.51 -3.29 -4.12
CA LEU A 11 0.51 -2.32 -3.68
C LEU A 11 -0.87 -2.57 -4.31
N LEU A 12 -0.92 -2.97 -5.59
CA LEU A 12 -2.17 -3.35 -6.25
C LEU A 12 -2.84 -4.58 -5.60
N ILE A 13 -2.04 -5.56 -5.17
CA ILE A 13 -2.54 -6.73 -4.42
C ILE A 13 -3.12 -6.29 -3.08
N ILE A 14 -2.42 -5.42 -2.35
CA ILE A 14 -2.94 -4.88 -1.08
C ILE A 14 -4.23 -4.10 -1.34
N ARG A 15 -4.34 -3.32 -2.42
CA ARG A 15 -5.58 -2.61 -2.77
C ARG A 15 -6.74 -3.57 -2.96
N ALA A 16 -6.56 -4.61 -3.78
CA ALA A 16 -7.59 -5.61 -4.02
C ALA A 16 -8.02 -6.32 -2.72
N LEU A 17 -7.09 -6.55 -1.79
CA LEU A 17 -7.39 -7.11 -0.47
C LEU A 17 -8.21 -6.15 0.38
N MET A 18 -7.82 -4.87 0.46
CA MET A 18 -8.56 -3.86 1.20
C MET A 18 -9.97 -3.64 0.64
N ASP A 19 -10.14 -3.66 -0.69
CA ASP A 19 -11.46 -3.60 -1.34
C ASP A 19 -12.33 -4.79 -0.95
N LYS A 20 -11.73 -5.98 -0.81
CA LYS A 20 -12.45 -7.17 -0.37
C LYS A 20 -12.88 -7.07 1.09
N ILE A 21 -12.02 -6.55 1.96
CA ILE A 21 -12.31 -6.29 3.38
C ILE A 21 -13.47 -5.29 3.51
N ALA A 22 -13.40 -4.16 2.80
CA ALA A 22 -14.45 -3.14 2.82
C ALA A 22 -15.82 -3.71 2.43
N LYS A 23 -15.88 -4.58 1.41
CA LYS A 23 -17.10 -5.28 1.01
C LYS A 23 -17.62 -6.23 2.09
N LEU A 24 -16.74 -6.97 2.76
CA LEU A 24 -17.12 -7.92 3.81
C LEU A 24 -17.66 -7.21 5.06
N GLU A 25 -17.04 -6.11 5.44
CA GLU A 25 -17.44 -5.32 6.61
C GLU A 25 -18.62 -4.37 6.34
N SER A 26 -19.15 -4.38 5.12
CA SER A 26 -20.28 -3.54 4.70
C SER A 26 -20.06 -2.05 4.95
N GLN A 27 -18.80 -1.58 4.95
CA GLN A 27 -18.49 -0.14 4.92
C GLN A 27 -17.69 0.20 3.68
N PRO A 28 -18.28 0.94 2.73
CA PRO A 28 -17.54 1.46 1.59
C PRO A 28 -16.70 2.69 1.98
N ASP A 29 -15.52 2.75 1.36
CA ASP A 29 -14.55 3.85 1.28
C ASP A 29 -13.87 4.41 2.54
N GLY A 30 -12.53 4.45 2.47
CA GLY A 30 -11.63 5.34 3.22
C GLY A 30 -11.45 5.06 4.71
N LYS A 31 -12.37 4.33 5.35
CA LYS A 31 -12.33 4.05 6.79
C LYS A 31 -11.39 2.91 7.16
N TYR A 32 -11.23 1.94 6.27
CA TYR A 32 -10.39 0.77 6.49
C TYR A 32 -9.04 0.97 5.81
N ARG A 33 -8.03 1.24 6.64
CA ARG A 33 -6.66 1.42 6.20
C ARG A 33 -5.85 0.16 6.52
N PRO A 34 -4.77 -0.12 5.78
CA PRO A 34 -3.94 -1.29 6.04
C PRO A 34 -3.51 -1.41 7.51
N HIS A 35 -3.15 -0.31 8.17
CA HIS A 35 -2.72 -0.34 9.58
C HIS A 35 -3.82 -0.68 10.60
N HIS A 36 -5.09 -0.80 10.19
CA HIS A 36 -6.15 -1.35 11.04
C HIS A 36 -6.14 -2.88 11.09
N TYR A 37 -5.53 -3.54 10.10
CA TYR A 37 -5.56 -4.99 9.93
C TYR A 37 -4.18 -5.65 10.02
N PHE A 38 -3.12 -4.88 9.79
CA PHE A 38 -1.74 -5.37 9.85
C PHE A 38 -0.99 -4.68 10.98
N ASP A 39 -0.51 -5.46 11.95
CA ASP A 39 0.28 -4.96 13.07
C ASP A 39 1.73 -4.62 12.65
N TYR A 40 2.24 -5.32 11.64
CA TYR A 40 3.62 -5.19 11.18
C TYR A 40 3.68 -4.97 9.67
N PHE A 41 4.51 -4.00 9.28
CA PHE A 41 4.87 -3.73 7.90
C PHE A 41 6.37 -3.88 7.75
N VAL A 42 6.78 -4.82 6.90
CA VAL A 42 8.19 -5.13 6.66
C VAL A 42 8.41 -5.18 5.15
N GLY A 43 9.52 -4.60 4.70
CA GLY A 43 9.90 -4.66 3.29
C GLY A 43 11.32 -4.15 3.07
N THR A 44 11.96 -4.65 2.01
CA THR A 44 13.33 -4.28 1.63
C THR A 44 13.33 -3.53 0.30
N SER A 45 14.22 -2.54 0.13
CA SER A 45 14.28 -1.69 -1.06
C SER A 45 12.93 -0.99 -1.32
N THR A 46 12.32 -1.13 -2.49
CA THR A 46 11.01 -0.52 -2.78
C THR A 46 9.87 -1.04 -1.90
N GLY A 47 9.99 -2.26 -1.37
CA GLY A 47 9.06 -2.77 -0.34
C GLY A 47 9.18 -2.02 0.98
N GLY A 48 10.37 -1.47 1.30
CA GLY A 48 10.59 -0.63 2.49
C GLY A 48 9.88 0.72 2.37
N LEU A 49 9.84 1.30 1.17
CA LEU A 49 9.02 2.49 0.90
C LEU A 49 7.53 2.19 1.13
N SER A 50 7.03 1.06 0.62
CA SER A 50 5.65 0.62 0.87
C SER A 50 5.37 0.40 2.36
N ALA A 51 6.32 -0.18 3.11
CA ALA A 51 6.19 -0.38 4.55
C ALA A 51 6.10 0.95 5.32
N ILE A 52 6.89 1.96 4.93
CA ILE A 52 6.81 3.31 5.51
C ILE A 52 5.47 3.97 5.17
N MET A 53 5.03 3.93 3.90
CA MET A 53 3.79 4.56 3.46
C MET A 53 2.55 3.98 4.16
N LEU A 54 2.41 2.66 4.16
CA LEU A 54 1.23 2.00 4.69
C LEU A 54 1.25 1.86 6.22
N GLY A 55 2.43 1.58 6.80
CA GLY A 55 2.57 1.35 8.23
C GLY A 55 2.84 2.63 9.02
N ARG A 56 3.92 3.34 8.70
CA ARG A 56 4.36 4.50 9.50
C ARG A 56 3.54 5.75 9.21
N LEU A 57 3.26 6.02 7.93
CA LEU A 57 2.50 7.20 7.50
C LEU A 57 0.99 6.93 7.45
N GLN A 58 0.58 5.67 7.63
CA GLN A 58 -0.82 5.27 7.70
C GLN A 58 -1.63 5.74 6.48
N MET A 59 -0.97 5.78 5.31
CA MET A 59 -1.58 6.22 4.05
C MET A 59 -2.62 5.21 3.58
N THR A 60 -3.58 5.68 2.78
CA THR A 60 -4.42 4.76 2.02
C THR A 60 -3.57 4.05 0.96
N VAL A 61 -4.08 2.93 0.43
CA VAL A 61 -3.35 2.21 -0.63
C VAL A 61 -3.28 3.05 -1.90
N ASP A 62 -4.31 3.84 -2.20
CA ASP A 62 -4.33 4.71 -3.37
C ASP A 62 -3.34 5.88 -3.23
N ASP A 63 -3.24 6.50 -2.04
CA ASP A 63 -2.23 7.53 -1.80
C ASP A 63 -0.81 6.95 -1.93
N ALA A 64 -0.60 5.73 -1.43
CA ALA A 64 0.68 5.04 -1.55
C ALA A 64 1.00 4.71 -3.02
N LEU A 65 0.02 4.28 -3.83
CA LEU A 65 0.19 4.06 -5.27
C LEU A 65 0.55 5.35 -6.01
N ALA A 66 -0.17 6.45 -5.74
CA ALA A 66 0.10 7.74 -6.35
C ALA A 66 1.51 8.26 -6.00
N LEU A 67 1.91 8.13 -4.73
CA LEU A 67 3.26 8.51 -4.29
C LEU A 67 4.32 7.58 -4.89
N TYR A 68 4.04 6.29 -5.01
CA TYR A 68 4.95 5.33 -5.63
C TYR A 68 5.21 5.67 -7.11
N ASP A 69 4.20 6.10 -7.87
CA ASP A 69 4.37 6.55 -9.25
C ASP A 69 5.25 7.81 -9.35
N ILE A 70 5.07 8.77 -8.44
CA ILE A 70 5.90 9.99 -8.38
C ILE A 70 7.35 9.65 -8.04
N ILE A 71 7.59 8.80 -7.05
CA ILE A 71 8.94 8.37 -6.66
C ILE A 71 9.55 7.54 -7.79
N GLY A 72 8.75 6.64 -8.36
CA GLY A 72 9.14 5.74 -9.45
C GLY A 72 9.67 6.48 -10.67
N THR A 73 9.03 7.60 -11.03
CA THR A 73 9.40 8.44 -12.18
C THR A 73 10.55 9.42 -11.91
N LYS A 74 10.83 9.74 -10.65
CA LYS A 74 11.87 10.73 -10.27
C LYS A 74 13.18 10.09 -9.84
N VAL A 75 13.15 8.88 -9.31
CA VAL A 75 14.30 8.20 -8.71
C VAL A 75 14.84 7.08 -9.59
N PHE A 76 13.97 6.43 -10.36
CA PHE A 76 14.33 5.35 -11.30
C PHE A 76 14.06 5.77 -12.74
#